data_AF-A0A946GZ01-F1
#
_entry.id   AF-A0A946GZ01-F1
#
_cell.length_a   1.000
_cell.length_b   1.000
_cell.length_c   1.000
_cell.angle_alpha   90.00
_cell.angle_beta   90.00
_cell.angle_gamma   90.00
#
_symmetry.space_group_name_H-M   'P 1'
#
loop_
_entity.id
_entity.type
_entity.pdbx_description
1 polymer ?
#
loop_
_entity_poly.entity_id
_entity_poly.type
_entity_poly.pdbx_seq_one_letter_code
_entity_poly.pdbx_strand_id
1 'polypeptide(L)'
;MGIQALSSTANQALGGIDRAINEVEYVARSVAGGLADHPGESASKTVAAVTKLPELKQQALANAQVLNTAQELLSELTSKPAR
;
A
#
# COMPACT_ATOMS: atom_id res chain seq x y z
N MET A 1 -10.14 -25.08 2.89
CA MET A 1 -9.84 -23.97 3.83
C MET A 1 -8.62 -23.12 3.40
N GLY A 2 -7.56 -23.69 2.81
CA GLY A 2 -6.37 -22.91 2.40
C GLY A 2 -6.60 -21.79 1.36
N ILE A 3 -7.38 -22.04 0.31
CA ILE A 3 -7.64 -21.05 -0.76
C ILE A 3 -8.49 -19.86 -0.26
N GLN A 4 -9.44 -20.10 0.64
CA GLN A 4 -10.24 -19.02 1.24
C GLN A 4 -9.40 -18.13 2.17
N ALA A 5 -8.47 -18.72 2.93
CA ALA A 5 -7.53 -17.95 3.75
C ALA A 5 -6.60 -17.09 2.88
N LEU A 6 -6.05 -17.68 1.80
CA LEU A 6 -5.25 -16.97 0.78
C LEU A 6 -6.02 -15.80 0.15
N SER A 7 -7.28 -16.02 -0.22
CA SER A 7 -8.14 -14.99 -0.81
C SER A 7 -8.45 -13.86 0.19
N SER A 8 -8.71 -14.17 1.46
CA SER A 8 -8.92 -13.17 2.52
C SER A 8 -7.67 -12.33 2.78
N THR A 9 -6.51 -12.98 2.88
CA THR A 9 -5.21 -12.31 3.08
C THR A 9 -4.83 -11.42 1.89
N ALA A 10 -5.06 -11.88 0.65
CA ALA A 10 -4.84 -11.08 -0.55
C ALA A 10 -5.77 -9.86 -0.63
N ASN A 11 -7.05 -10.01 -0.27
CA ASN A 11 -8.00 -8.90 -0.24
C ASN A 11 -7.64 -7.85 0.82
N GLN A 12 -7.14 -8.28 1.99
CA GLN A 12 -6.64 -7.35 3.02
C GLN A 12 -5.39 -6.61 2.55
N ALA A 13 -4.46 -7.29 1.88
CA ALA A 13 -3.27 -6.68 1.31
C ALA A 13 -3.62 -5.64 0.22
N LEU A 14 -4.55 -5.97 -0.69
CA LEU A 14 -5.06 -5.03 -1.70
C LEU A 14 -5.69 -3.79 -1.05
N GLY A 15 -6.58 -3.98 -0.07
CA GLY A 15 -7.18 -2.86 0.66
C GLY A 15 -6.18 -2.04 1.50
N GLY A 16 -5.01 -2.60 1.83
CA GLY A 16 -3.91 -1.86 2.43
C GLY A 16 -3.13 -1.02 1.41
N ILE A 17 -2.92 -1.55 0.19
CA ILE A 17 -2.28 -0.82 -0.92
C ILE A 17 -3.15 0.36 -1.36
N ASP A 18 -4.46 0.16 -1.53
CA ASP A 18 -5.37 1.24 -1.94
C ASP A 18 -5.39 2.39 -0.93
N ARG A 19 -5.34 2.08 0.37
CA ARG A 19 -5.21 3.10 1.42
C ARG A 19 -3.89 3.86 1.33
N ALA A 20 -2.77 3.15 1.12
CA ALA A 20 -1.48 3.79 0.97
C ALA A 20 -1.43 4.71 -0.27
N ILE A 21 -2.03 4.29 -1.39
CA ILE A 21 -2.14 5.12 -2.60
C ILE A 21 -2.94 6.39 -2.34
N ASN A 22 -4.11 6.26 -1.70
CA ASN A 22 -4.96 7.41 -1.37
C ASN A 22 -4.25 8.40 -0.44
N GLU A 23 -3.50 7.91 0.56
CA GLU A 23 -2.73 8.80 1.43
C GLU A 23 -1.56 9.47 0.70
N VAL A 24 -0.85 8.76 -0.19
CA VAL A 24 0.19 9.37 -1.03
C VAL A 24 -0.39 10.45 -1.93
N GLU A 25 -1.57 10.23 -2.52
CA GLU A 25 -2.25 11.23 -3.34
C GLU A 25 -2.66 12.45 -2.52
N TYR A 26 -3.16 12.25 -1.29
CA TYR A 26 -3.45 13.34 -0.35
C TYR A 26 -2.19 14.15 0.00
N VAL A 27 -1.05 13.48 0.25
CA VAL A 27 0.23 14.13 0.51
C VAL A 27 0.66 14.96 -0.70
N ALA A 28 0.61 14.38 -1.91
CA ALA A 28 0.99 15.06 -3.14
C ALA A 28 0.13 16.31 -3.41
N ARG A 29 -1.20 16.21 -3.21
CA ARG A 29 -2.12 17.36 -3.31
C ARG A 29 -1.85 18.42 -2.24
N SER A 30 -1.53 18.00 -1.01
CA SER A 30 -1.20 18.92 0.09
C SER A 30 0.12 19.65 -0.15
N VAL A 31 1.13 18.98 -0.72
CA VAL A 31 2.39 19.59 -1.14
C VAL A 31 2.14 20.59 -2.28
N ALA A 32 1.38 20.19 -3.30
CA ALA A 32 1.09 21.02 -4.47
C ALA A 32 0.27 22.28 -4.11
N GLY A 33 -0.78 22.14 -3.31
CA GLY A 33 -1.60 23.27 -2.84
C GLY A 33 -0.89 24.12 -1.80
N GLY A 34 -0.07 23.49 -0.95
CA GLY A 34 0.70 24.17 0.09
C GLY A 34 1.82 25.08 -0.45
N LEU A 35 2.37 24.76 -1.61
CA LEU A 35 3.29 25.65 -2.33
C LEU A 35 2.59 26.84 -3.00
N ALA A 36 1.29 26.74 -3.31
CA ALA A 36 0.58 27.74 -4.11
C ALA A 36 0.00 28.90 -3.29
N ASP A 37 -0.57 28.63 -2.10
CA ASP A 37 -1.42 29.61 -1.42
C ASP A 37 -0.84 30.23 -0.13
N HIS A 38 -0.07 29.49 0.70
CA HIS A 38 0.47 30.03 1.97
C HIS A 38 1.73 29.29 2.47
N PRO A 39 2.96 29.74 2.14
CA PRO A 39 4.19 28.96 2.37
C PRO A 39 4.52 28.67 3.84
N GLY A 40 4.10 29.51 4.81
CA GLY A 40 4.45 29.35 6.22
C GLY A 40 3.64 28.28 6.99
N GLU A 41 2.32 28.29 6.85
CA GLU A 41 1.42 27.32 7.52
C GLU A 41 1.33 26.00 6.74
N SER A 42 1.49 26.09 5.42
CA SER A 42 1.51 24.92 4.53
C SER A 42 2.80 24.13 4.61
N ALA A 43 3.94 24.75 4.97
CA ALA A 43 5.19 24.02 5.19
C ALA A 43 5.05 22.99 6.32
N SER A 44 4.35 23.31 7.42
CA SER A 44 4.15 22.37 8.54
C SER A 44 3.27 21.18 8.15
N LYS A 45 2.14 21.42 7.44
CA LYS A 45 1.27 20.36 6.91
C LYS A 45 1.95 19.52 5.84
N THR A 46 2.74 20.15 4.98
CA THR A 46 3.54 19.49 3.93
C THR A 46 4.63 18.62 4.54
N VAL A 47 5.36 19.11 5.53
CA VAL A 47 6.38 18.33 6.25
C VAL A 47 5.74 17.14 6.96
N ALA A 48 4.63 17.34 7.66
CA ALA A 48 3.89 16.26 8.34
C ALA A 48 3.33 15.20 7.37
N ALA A 49 2.96 15.62 6.16
CA ALA A 49 2.50 14.73 5.10
C ALA A 49 3.66 13.95 4.48
N VAL A 50 4.80 14.62 4.21
CA VAL A 50 6.02 14.00 3.66
C VAL A 50 6.67 13.03 4.65
N THR A 51 6.63 13.30 5.96
CA THR A 51 7.17 12.38 6.98
C THR A 51 6.38 11.09 7.12
N LYS A 52 5.14 11.03 6.61
CA LYS A 52 4.34 9.78 6.54
C LYS A 52 4.67 8.90 5.33
N LEU A 53 5.28 9.47 4.28
CA LEU A 53 5.62 8.72 3.06
C LEU A 53 6.48 7.46 3.30
N PRO A 54 7.49 7.47 4.18
CA PRO A 54 8.27 6.27 4.49
C PRO A 54 7.42 5.14 5.09
N GLU A 55 6.48 5.46 5.98
CA GLU A 55 5.57 4.47 6.58
C GLU A 55 4.62 3.89 5.52
N LEU A 56 4.07 4.75 4.65
CA LEU A 56 3.20 4.30 3.55
C LEU A 56 3.94 3.42 2.55
N LYS A 57 5.20 3.74 2.24
CA LYS A 57 6.07 2.91 1.41
C LYS A 57 6.31 1.54 2.05
N GLN A 58 6.59 1.49 3.35
CA GLN A 58 6.78 0.24 4.09
C GLN A 58 5.51 -0.62 4.05
N GLN A 59 4.35 -0.01 4.27
CA GLN A 59 3.06 -0.69 4.23
C GLN A 59 2.73 -1.23 2.84
N ALA A 60 2.99 -0.45 1.78
CA ALA A 60 2.80 -0.90 0.40
C ALA A 60 3.73 -2.07 0.04
N LEU A 61 5.00 -2.03 0.47
CA LEU A 61 5.97 -3.12 0.25
C LEU A 61 5.55 -4.41 0.98
N ALA A 62 5.10 -4.30 2.23
CA ALA A 62 4.62 -5.46 2.99
C ALA A 62 3.40 -6.11 2.32
N ASN A 63 2.43 -5.30 1.87
CA ASN A 63 1.27 -5.81 1.15
C ASN A 63 1.63 -6.45 -0.20
N ALA A 64 2.60 -5.86 -0.93
CA ALA A 64 3.10 -6.44 -2.18
C ALA A 64 3.78 -7.80 -1.95
N GLN A 65 4.55 -7.96 -0.87
CA GLN A 65 5.14 -9.25 -0.49
C GLN A 65 4.07 -10.30 -0.18
N VAL A 66 3.03 -9.93 0.55
CA VAL A 66 1.89 -10.82 0.83
C VAL A 66 1.22 -11.30 -0.45
N LEU A 67 1.02 -10.41 -1.43
CA LEU A 67 0.47 -10.79 -2.73
C LEU A 67 1.39 -11.72 -3.52
N ASN A 68 2.71 -11.46 -3.48
CA ASN A 68 3.69 -12.29 -4.18
C ASN A 68 3.74 -13.70 -3.58
N THR A 69 3.80 -13.81 -2.25
CA THR A 69 3.74 -15.11 -1.55
C THR A 69 2.41 -15.83 -1.82
N ALA A 70 1.29 -15.11 -1.90
CA ALA A 70 0.01 -15.70 -2.26
C ALA A 70 0.00 -16.27 -3.69
N GLN A 71 0.62 -15.58 -4.65
CA GLN A 71 0.79 -16.05 -6.03
C GLN A 71 1.72 -17.26 -6.12
N GLU A 72 2.84 -17.26 -5.39
CA GLU A 72 3.77 -18.39 -5.33
C GLU A 72 3.09 -19.64 -4.76
N LEU A 73 2.37 -19.52 -3.64
CA LEU A 73 1.62 -20.61 -3.03
C LEU A 73 0.52 -21.15 -3.96
N LEU A 74 -0.20 -20.26 -4.66
CA LEU A 74 -1.20 -20.67 -5.66
C LEU A 74 -0.54 -21.41 -6.83
N SER A 75 0.63 -20.94 -7.28
CA SER A 75 1.40 -21.57 -8.34
C SER A 75 1.91 -22.95 -7.93
N GLU A 76 2.41 -23.13 -6.69
CA GLU A 76 2.79 -24.45 -6.18
C GLU A 76 1.60 -25.42 -6.08
N LEU A 77 0.44 -24.93 -5.65
CA LEU A 77 -0.77 -25.76 -5.53
C LEU A 77 -1.33 -26.21 -6.88
N THR A 78 -1.15 -25.39 -7.92
CA THR A 78 -1.66 -25.67 -9.28
C THR A 78 -0.63 -26.35 -10.18
N SER A 79 0.68 -26.25 -9.87
CA SER A 79 1.76 -26.91 -10.61
C SER A 79 2.10 -28.32 -10.12
N LYS A 80 1.63 -28.72 -8.94
CA LYS A 80 1.75 -30.12 -8.49
C LYS A 80 0.71 -31.00 -9.20
N PRO A 81 1.13 -31.99 -10.01
CA PRO A 81 0.19 -32.96 -10.56
C PRO A 81 -0.43 -33.74 -9.40
N ALA A 82 -1.77 -33.84 -9.41
CA ALA A 82 -2.52 -34.71 -8.52
C ALA A 82 -1.91 -36.13 -8.61
N ARG A 83 -1.30 -36.57 -7.51
CA ARG A 83 -0.90 -37.96 -7.30
C ARG A 83 -1.85 -38.57 -6.29
#